data_AF-W1YJS5-F1
#
_entry.id   AF-W1YJS5-F1
#
_cell.length_a   1.000
_cell.length_b   1.000
_cell.length_c   1.000
_cell.angle_alpha   90.00
_cell.angle_beta   90.00
_cell.angle_gamma   90.00
#
_symmetry.space_group_name_H-M   'P 1'
#
loop_
_entity.id
_entity.type
_entity.pdbx_description
1 polymer ?
#
loop_
_entity_poly.entity_id
_entity_poly.type
_entity_poly.pdbx_seq_one_letter_code
_entity_poly.pdbx_strand_id
1 'polypeptide(L)' 'SLLAATALGFCRLAPTFYLLPFFASGNIPTVVRHPIIIVVSCALVQHYHYELSTLNEIDIALFAAREIII' A
#
# COMPACT_ATOMS: atom_id res chain seq x y z
N SER A 1 4.61 11.25 9.27
CA SER A 1 5.05 9.96 9.87
C SER A 1 5.38 8.96 8.79
N LEU A 2 6.67 8.60 8.59
CA LEU A 2 7.12 7.72 7.50
C LEU A 2 6.38 6.37 7.48
N LEU A 3 6.19 5.76 8.65
CA LEU A 3 5.54 4.46 8.82
C LEU A 3 4.07 4.47 8.35
N ALA A 4 3.36 5.57 8.58
CA ALA A 4 1.97 5.73 8.15
C ALA A 4 1.86 5.89 6.63
N ALA A 5 2.77 6.65 6.02
CA ALA A 5 2.83 6.80 4.56
C ALA A 5 3.14 5.47 3.87
N THR A 6 4.05 4.65 4.43
CA THR A 6 4.31 3.30 3.91
C THR A 6 3.11 2.36 4.08
N ALA A 7 2.35 2.48 5.18
CA ALA A 7 1.15 1.67 5.41
C ALA A 7 0.05 1.99 4.39
N LEU A 8 -0.16 3.27 4.05
CA LEU A 8 -1.08 3.66 2.97
C LEU A 8 -0.63 3.12 1.61
N GLY A 9 0.65 3.24 1.28
CA GLY A 9 1.21 2.65 0.07
C GLY A 9 1.07 1.13 0.02
N PHE A 10 1.07 0.45 1.16
CA PHE A 10 0.81 -0.99 1.24
C PHE A 10 -0.67 -1.29 0.96
N CYS A 11 -1.59 -0.52 1.54
CA CYS A 11 -3.03 -0.68 1.31
C CYS A 11 -3.41 -0.58 -0.17
N ARG A 12 -2.77 0.33 -0.93
CA ARG A 12 -3.02 0.48 -2.37
C ARG A 12 -2.44 -0.66 -3.22
N LEU A 13 -1.24 -1.13 -2.88
CA LEU A 13 -0.53 -2.14 -3.68
C LEU A 13 -0.98 -3.56 -3.38
N ALA A 14 -1.45 -3.84 -2.17
CA ALA A 14 -1.88 -5.17 -1.76
C ALA A 14 -2.94 -5.75 -2.73
N PRO A 15 -4.05 -5.07 -3.07
CA PRO A 15 -5.04 -5.56 -4.03
C PRO A 15 -4.42 -5.96 -5.37
N THR A 16 -3.50 -5.16 -5.91
CA THR A 16 -2.82 -5.44 -7.18
C THR A 16 -2.03 -6.75 -7.13
N PHE A 17 -1.33 -7.01 -6.03
CA PHE A 17 -0.60 -8.27 -5.82
C PHE A 17 -1.52 -9.47 -5.56
N TYR A 18 -2.74 -9.25 -5.08
CA TYR A 18 -3.74 -10.32 -4.89
C TYR A 18 -4.54 -10.61 -6.17
N LEU A 19 -4.81 -9.61 -7.00
CA LEU A 19 -5.65 -9.71 -8.20
C LEU A 19 -4.87 -10.13 -9.45
N LEU A 20 -3.61 -9.70 -9.59
CA LEU A 20 -2.83 -10.03 -10.78
C LEU A 20 -2.38 -11.51 -10.75
N PRO A 21 -2.61 -12.27 -11.83
CA PRO A 21 -2.31 -13.70 -11.87
C PRO A 21 -0.83 -14.02 -11.68
N PHE A 22 0.08 -13.10 -12.03
CA PHE A 22 1.52 -13.27 -11.87
C PHE A 22 2.01 -13.17 -10.42
N PHE A 23 1.31 -12.39 -9.60
CA PHE A 23 1.67 -12.14 -8.19
C PHE A 23 0.77 -12.91 -7.20
N ALA A 24 -0.25 -13.61 -7.72
CA ALA A 24 -1.19 -14.39 -6.95
C ALA A 24 -0.49 -15.45 -6.07
N SER A 25 -1.16 -15.84 -4.98
CA SER A 25 -0.60 -16.74 -3.96
C SER A 25 -0.18 -18.11 -4.49
N GLY A 26 -0.67 -18.53 -5.66
CA GLY A 26 -0.25 -19.76 -6.31
C GLY A 26 1.15 -19.69 -6.92
N ASN A 27 1.66 -18.48 -7.17
CA ASN A 27 2.95 -18.25 -7.82
C ASN A 27 4.01 -17.70 -6.85
N ILE A 28 3.61 -16.81 -5.92
CA ILE A 28 4.53 -16.22 -4.94
C ILE A 28 4.05 -16.55 -3.52
N PRO A 29 4.90 -17.19 -2.69
CA PRO A 29 4.53 -17.50 -1.32
C PRO A 29 4.34 -16.21 -0.50
N THR A 30 3.40 -16.24 0.42
CA THR A 30 3.03 -15.07 1.25
C THR A 30 4.22 -14.48 2.00
N VAL A 31 5.16 -15.31 2.46
CA VAL A 31 6.39 -14.87 3.15
C VAL A 31 7.32 -14.02 2.28
N VAL A 32 7.27 -14.15 0.96
CA VAL A 32 8.04 -13.32 0.00
C VAL A 32 7.21 -12.14 -0.49
N ARG A 33 5.90 -12.34 -0.67
CA ARG A 33 5.00 -11.31 -1.20
C ARG A 33 4.90 -10.08 -0.29
N HIS A 34 4.73 -10.27 1.01
CA HIS A 34 4.62 -9.14 1.95
C HIS A 34 5.84 -8.22 1.95
N PRO A 35 7.08 -8.72 2.08
CA PRO A 35 8.25 -7.84 2.04
C PRO A 35 8.44 -7.16 0.67
N ILE A 36 8.07 -7.80 -0.44
CA ILE A 36 8.10 -7.14 -1.76
C ILE A 36 7.14 -5.94 -1.79
N ILE A 37 5.89 -6.12 -1.35
CA ILE A 37 4.91 -5.02 -1.31
C ILE A 37 5.44 -3.90 -0.42
N ILE A 38 5.97 -4.21 0.76
CA ILE A 38 6.54 -3.22 1.69
C ILE A 38 7.69 -2.43 1.05
N VAL A 39 8.60 -3.09 0.34
CA VAL A 39 9.72 -2.42 -0.35
C VAL A 39 9.21 -1.49 -1.45
N VAL A 40 8.24 -1.93 -2.25
CA VAL A 40 7.63 -1.09 -3.29
C VAL A 40 6.87 0.09 -2.69
N SER A 41 6.12 -0.13 -1.60
CA SER A 41 5.46 0.93 -0.83
C SER A 41 6.45 1.93 -0.26
N CYS A 42 7.63 1.48 0.18
CA CYS A 42 8.71 2.34 0.67
C CYS A 42 9.30 3.21 -0.45
N ALA A 43 9.50 2.66 -1.65
CA ALA A 43 9.95 3.45 -2.80
C ALA A 43 8.95 4.55 -3.19
N LEU A 44 7.65 4.30 -3.00
CA LEU A 44 6.59 5.26 -3.28
C LEU A 44 6.27 6.19 -2.08
N VAL A 45 7.00 6.06 -0.96
CA VAL A 45 6.69 6.78 0.29
C VAL A 45 6.69 8.29 0.12
N GLN A 46 7.53 8.83 -0.77
CA GLN A 46 7.60 10.28 -1.00
C GLN A 46 6.28 10.84 -1.55
N HIS A 47 5.57 10.07 -2.38
CA HIS A 47 4.28 10.45 -2.91
C HIS A 47 3.20 10.44 -1.81
N TYR A 48 3.16 9.38 -1.00
CA TYR A 48 2.19 9.28 0.10
C TYR A 48 2.48 10.20 1.26
N HIS A 49 3.74 10.56 1.50
CA HIS A 49 4.11 11.48 2.59
C HIS A 49 3.62 12.90 2.31
N TYR A 50 3.62 13.32 1.05
CA TYR A 50 3.04 14.60 0.65
C TYR A 50 1.53 14.60 0.86
N GLU A 51 0.81 13.58 0.38
CA GLU A 51 -0.64 13.50 0.54
C GLU A 51 -1.05 13.35 2.01
N LEU A 52 -0.36 12.53 2.79
CA LEU A 52 -0.61 12.37 4.23
C LEU A 52 -0.39 13.68 5.00
N SER A 53 0.58 14.51 4.60
CA SER A 53 0.83 15.81 5.23
C SER A 53 -0.26 16.85 4.93
N THR A 54 -1.08 16.61 3.90
CA THR A 54 -2.21 17.46 3.52
C THR A 54 -3.56 16.95 4.01
N LEU A 55 -3.65 15.70 4.48
CA LEU A 55 -4.88 15.09 4.98
C LEU A 55 -5.07 15.30 6.49
N ASN A 56 -6.31 15.57 6.89
CA ASN A 56 -6.72 15.63 8.27
C ASN A 56 -6.88 14.21 8.85
N GLU A 57 -6.62 13.99 10.15
CA GLU A 57 -6.56 12.65 10.76
C GLU A 57 -7.85 11.80 10.58
N ILE A 58 -9.00 12.47 10.44
CA ILE A 58 -10.32 11.83 10.34
C ILE A 58 -10.54 11.17 8.97
N ASP A 59 -9.86 11.65 7.92
CA ASP A 59 -10.04 11.16 6.54
C ASP A 59 -9.13 9.97 6.18
N ILE A 60 -8.20 9.58 7.06
CA ILE A 60 -7.20 8.55 6.76
C ILE A 60 -7.86 7.19 6.49
N ALA A 61 -8.89 6.81 7.24
CA ALA A 61 -9.59 5.55 7.05
C ALA A 61 -10.40 5.52 5.73
N LEU A 62 -11.07 6.63 5.41
CA LEU A 62 -11.79 6.79 4.14
C LEU A 62 -10.83 6.79 2.95
N PHE A 63 -9.69 7.45 3.10
CA PHE A 63 -8.63 7.49 2.11
C PHE A 63 -8.02 6.10 1.87
N ALA A 64 -7.71 5.35 2.94
CA ALA A 64 -7.23 3.98 2.82
C ALA A 64 -8.26 3.06 2.14
N ALA A 65 -9.55 3.20 2.47
CA ALA A 65 -10.62 2.45 1.82
C ALA A 65 -10.72 2.77 0.32
N ARG A 66 -10.59 4.04 -0.06
CA ARG A 66 -10.52 4.46 -1.47
C ARG A 66 -9.33 3.84 -2.19
N GLU A 67 -8.15 3.87 -1.59
CA GLU A 67 -6.94 3.32 -2.21
C GLU A 67 -6.97 1.79 -2.36
N ILE A 68 -7.77 1.08 -1.56
CA ILE A 68 -8.01 -0.37 -1.69
C ILE A 68 -8.95 -0.70 -2.86
N ILE A 69 -9.88 0.22 -3.19
CA ILE A 69 -10.92 0.03 -4.21
C ILE A 69 -10.41 0.35 -5.63
N ILE A 70 -9.46 1.28 -5.76
CA ILE A 70 -8.85 1.71 -7.04
C ILE A 70 -7.88 0.66 -7.57
#